data_AF-A0A1F8JCF9-F1
#
_entry.id   AF-A0A1F8JCF9-F1
#
_cell.length_a   1.000
_cell.length_b   1.000
_cell.length_c   1.000
_cell.angle_alpha   90.00
_cell.angle_beta   90.00
_cell.angle_gamma   90.00
#
_symmetry.space_group_name_H-M   'P 1'
#
loop_
_entity.id
_entity.type
_entity.pdbx_description
1 polymer ?
#
loop_
_entity_poly.entity_id
_entity_poly.type
_entity_poly.pdbx_seq_one_letter_code
_entity_poly.pdbx_strand_id
1 'polypeptide(L)'
;MDWKGFLNLSDETIDDVRIVGYCYVRQGCFDIALDYFKALIIIDPKNIYDLQTLGSIYLEKGKYLEALKFLDKSLKINPQNDMALLNKARALFAIGYRREGLEAANILQKKNNVKVASQAQALIKAYS
;
A
#
# COMPACT_ATOMS: atom_id res chain seq x y z
N MET A 1 -16.23 -14.27 -8.79
CA MET A 1 -17.62 -14.04 -8.34
C MET A 1 -17.80 -12.55 -8.21
N ASP A 2 -18.83 -11.98 -8.81
CA ASP A 2 -19.13 -10.56 -8.68
C ASP A 2 -19.84 -10.31 -7.34
N TRP A 3 -19.07 -10.05 -6.30
CA TRP A 3 -19.59 -9.81 -4.95
C TRP A 3 -20.37 -8.50 -4.86
N LYS A 4 -19.97 -7.48 -5.63
CA LYS A 4 -20.68 -6.19 -5.69
C LYS A 4 -22.11 -6.40 -6.19
N GLY A 5 -22.25 -7.09 -7.32
CA GLY A 5 -23.56 -7.44 -7.88
C GLY A 5 -24.37 -8.39 -6.98
N PHE A 6 -23.72 -9.43 -6.44
CA PHE A 6 -24.39 -10.42 -5.58
C PHE A 6 -24.96 -9.81 -4.29
N LEU A 7 -24.23 -8.89 -3.65
CA LEU A 7 -24.64 -8.22 -2.42
C LEU A 7 -25.43 -6.93 -2.66
N ASN A 8 -25.68 -6.57 -3.93
CA ASN A 8 -26.35 -5.33 -4.34
C ASN A 8 -25.71 -4.08 -3.71
N LEU A 9 -24.37 -4.03 -3.70
CA LEU A 9 -23.61 -2.91 -3.13
C LEU A 9 -23.49 -1.77 -4.15
N SER A 10 -23.86 -0.56 -3.73
CA SER A 10 -23.59 0.66 -4.51
C SER A 10 -22.12 1.06 -4.40
N ASP A 11 -21.62 1.83 -5.37
CA ASP A 11 -20.28 2.41 -5.30
C ASP A 11 -20.12 3.33 -4.08
N GLU A 12 -21.17 4.07 -3.72
CA GLU A 12 -21.23 4.91 -2.52
C GLU A 12 -21.03 4.08 -1.24
N THR A 13 -21.68 2.93 -1.12
CA THR A 13 -21.49 2.04 0.04
C THR A 13 -20.05 1.52 0.11
N ILE A 14 -19.43 1.20 -1.03
CA ILE A 14 -18.03 0.74 -1.07
C ILE A 14 -17.09 1.88 -0.65
N ASP A 15 -17.36 3.10 -1.10
CA ASP A 15 -16.59 4.29 -0.75
C ASP A 15 -16.71 4.61 0.74
N ASP A 16 -17.89 4.49 1.34
CA ASP A 16 -18.09 4.65 2.79
C ASP A 16 -17.30 3.62 3.60
N VAL A 17 -17.34 2.35 3.20
CA VAL A 17 -16.54 1.27 3.81
C VAL A 17 -15.06 1.60 3.72
N ARG A 18 -14.60 2.15 2.58
CA ARG A 18 -13.21 2.58 2.39
C ARG A 18 -12.85 3.76 3.29
N ILE A 19 -13.71 4.77 3.42
CA ILE A 19 -13.50 5.92 4.31
C ILE A 19 -13.37 5.46 5.76
N VAL A 20 -14.27 4.59 6.23
CA VAL A 20 -14.21 4.03 7.58
C VAL A 20 -12.91 3.24 7.79
N GLY A 21 -12.53 2.40 6.83
CA GLY A 21 -11.25 1.69 6.86
C GLY A 21 -10.06 2.65 7.00
N TYR A 22 -10.03 3.74 6.23
CA TYR A 22 -8.99 4.76 6.33
C TYR A 22 -8.98 5.49 7.69
N CYS A 23 -10.15 5.75 8.28
CA CYS A 23 -10.23 6.34 9.62
C CYS A 23 -9.53 5.45 10.66
N TYR A 24 -9.72 4.14 10.60
CA TYR A 24 -9.01 3.21 11.49
C TYR A 24 -7.51 3.14 11.21
N VAL A 25 -7.07 3.21 9.94
CA VAL A 25 -5.63 3.33 9.60
C VAL A 25 -5.03 4.59 10.25
N ARG A 26 -5.73 5.73 10.17
CA ARG A 26 -5.27 7.00 10.74
C ARG A 26 -5.20 6.99 12.26
N GLN A 27 -6.01 6.18 12.92
CA GLN A 27 -5.99 5.97 14.37
C GLN A 27 -4.96 4.93 14.83
N GLY A 28 -4.27 4.24 13.90
CA GLY A 28 -3.36 3.15 14.22
C GLY A 28 -4.05 1.84 14.60
N CYS A 29 -5.38 1.76 14.44
CA CYS A 29 -6.19 0.57 14.70
C CYS A 29 -6.06 -0.42 13.53
N PHE A 30 -4.85 -0.96 13.34
CA PHE A 30 -4.51 -1.73 12.15
C PHE A 30 -5.24 -3.07 12.03
N ASP A 31 -5.61 -3.72 13.15
CA ASP A 31 -6.39 -4.96 13.10
C ASP A 31 -7.79 -4.74 12.52
N ILE A 32 -8.49 -3.71 13.00
CA ILE A 32 -9.81 -3.35 12.50
C ILE A 32 -9.71 -2.90 11.03
N ALA A 33 -8.77 -2.00 10.71
CA ALA A 33 -8.56 -1.55 9.34
C ALA A 33 -8.28 -2.71 8.38
N LEU A 34 -7.54 -3.73 8.82
CA LEU A 34 -7.23 -4.90 8.01
C LEU A 34 -8.48 -5.64 7.55
N ASP A 35 -9.51 -5.75 8.39
CA ASP A 35 -10.75 -6.44 8.05
C ASP A 35 -11.53 -5.68 6.97
N TYR A 36 -11.61 -4.34 7.08
CA TYR A 36 -12.19 -3.48 6.04
C TYR A 36 -11.47 -3.65 4.70
N PHE A 37 -10.15 -3.53 4.68
CA PHE A 37 -9.39 -3.62 3.44
C PHE A 37 -9.35 -5.03 2.85
N LYS A 38 -9.43 -6.09 3.69
CA LYS A 38 -9.62 -7.46 3.21
C LYS A 38 -10.98 -7.65 2.52
N ALA A 39 -12.05 -7.06 3.06
CA ALA A 39 -13.35 -7.10 2.41
C ALA A 39 -13.33 -6.33 1.07
N LEU A 40 -12.73 -5.13 1.05
CA LEU A 40 -12.62 -4.31 -0.16
C LEU A 40 -11.90 -5.02 -1.30
N ILE A 41 -10.78 -5.73 -1.03
CA ILE A 41 -10.07 -6.48 -2.08
C ILE A 41 -10.82 -7.73 -2.57
N ILE A 42 -11.81 -8.23 -1.82
CA ILE A 42 -12.69 -9.31 -2.28
C ILE A 42 -13.73 -8.75 -3.26
N ILE A 43 -14.24 -7.56 -2.97
CA ILE A 43 -15.22 -6.83 -3.80
C ILE A 43 -14.57 -6.34 -5.09
N ASP A 44 -13.47 -5.59 -4.97
CA ASP A 44 -12.66 -5.12 -6.10
C ASP A 44 -11.18 -5.52 -5.92
N PRO A 45 -10.76 -6.66 -6.50
CA PRO A 45 -9.38 -7.15 -6.37
C PRO A 45 -8.36 -6.34 -7.17
N LYS A 46 -8.80 -5.39 -8.00
CA LYS A 46 -7.94 -4.55 -8.85
C LYS A 46 -7.87 -3.10 -8.40
N ASN A 47 -8.54 -2.74 -7.31
CA ASN A 47 -8.45 -1.38 -6.78
C ASN A 47 -7.02 -1.08 -6.31
N ILE A 48 -6.34 -0.18 -7.02
CA ILE A 48 -4.93 0.18 -6.78
C ILE A 48 -4.74 0.73 -5.36
N TYR A 49 -5.68 1.55 -4.90
CA TYR A 49 -5.61 2.23 -3.60
C TYR A 49 -5.88 1.26 -2.45
N ASP A 50 -6.85 0.36 -2.58
CA ASP A 50 -7.14 -0.63 -1.54
C ASP A 50 -5.99 -1.64 -1.40
N LEU A 51 -5.39 -2.08 -2.52
CA LEU A 51 -4.18 -2.92 -2.51
C LEU A 51 -2.98 -2.20 -1.86
N GLN A 52 -2.77 -0.93 -2.20
CA GLN A 52 -1.70 -0.12 -1.61
C GLN A 52 -1.90 0.05 -0.11
N THR A 53 -3.11 0.36 0.34
CA THR A 53 -3.42 0.58 1.75
C THR A 53 -3.34 -0.71 2.54
N LEU A 54 -3.83 -1.83 2.01
CA LEU A 54 -3.65 -3.14 2.62
C LEU A 54 -2.15 -3.48 2.79
N GLY A 55 -1.34 -3.21 1.76
CA GLY A 55 0.12 -3.33 1.85
C GLY A 55 0.73 -2.45 2.93
N SER A 56 0.27 -1.20 3.06
CA SER A 56 0.68 -0.28 4.12
C SER A 56 0.31 -0.79 5.51
N ILE A 57 -0.88 -1.35 5.70
CA ILE A 57 -1.31 -1.91 6.99
C ILE A 57 -0.42 -3.08 7.39
N TYR A 58 -0.12 -4.01 6.47
CA TYR A 58 0.80 -5.11 6.75
C TYR A 58 2.21 -4.62 7.09
N LEU A 59 2.68 -3.56 6.42
CA LEU A 59 3.97 -2.93 6.71
C LEU A 59 4.03 -2.41 8.16
N GLU A 60 3.02 -1.65 8.59
CA GLU A 60 2.96 -1.11 9.96
C GLU A 60 2.80 -2.21 11.02
N LYS A 61 2.23 -3.37 10.64
CA LYS A 61 2.17 -4.56 11.49
C LYS A 61 3.45 -5.41 11.49
N GLY A 62 4.51 -5.00 10.78
CA GLY A 62 5.77 -5.75 10.67
C GLY A 62 5.69 -7.00 9.79
N LYS A 63 4.59 -7.19 9.04
CA LYS A 63 4.36 -8.32 8.14
C LYS A 63 4.84 -7.98 6.73
N TYR A 64 6.15 -7.88 6.59
CA TYR A 64 6.78 -7.29 5.40
C TYR A 64 6.56 -8.10 4.12
N LEU A 65 6.53 -9.44 4.19
CA LEU A 65 6.30 -10.28 3.01
C LEU A 65 4.86 -10.14 2.49
N GLU A 66 3.88 -10.07 3.38
CA GLU A 66 2.49 -9.79 3.02
C GLU A 66 2.34 -8.37 2.48
N ALA A 67 3.04 -7.39 3.07
CA ALA A 67 3.08 -6.04 2.54
C ALA A 67 3.54 -6.04 1.08
N LEU A 68 4.70 -6.66 0.80
CA LEU A 68 5.25 -6.78 -0.56
C LEU A 68 4.25 -7.42 -1.54
N LYS A 69 3.58 -8.51 -1.13
CA LYS A 69 2.58 -9.18 -1.97
C LYS A 69 1.47 -8.25 -2.47
N PHE A 70 0.95 -7.37 -1.61
CA PHE A 70 -0.14 -6.45 -2.00
C PHE A 70 0.39 -5.20 -2.70
N LEU A 71 1.56 -4.70 -2.30
CA LEU A 71 2.22 -3.58 -2.96
C LEU A 71 2.61 -3.94 -4.40
N ASP A 72 3.14 -5.14 -4.63
CA ASP A 72 3.47 -5.64 -5.97
C ASP A 72 2.24 -5.79 -6.86
N LYS A 73 1.10 -6.21 -6.29
CA LYS A 73 -0.18 -6.22 -7.02
C LYS A 73 -0.61 -4.81 -7.42
N SER A 74 -0.53 -3.84 -6.50
CA SER A 74 -0.83 -2.44 -6.79
C SER A 74 0.07 -1.89 -7.90
N LEU A 75 1.38 -2.16 -7.82
CA LEU A 75 2.38 -1.72 -8.80
C LEU A 75 2.27 -2.43 -10.15
N LYS A 76 1.79 -3.67 -10.19
CA LYS A 76 1.50 -4.37 -11.45
C LYS A 76 0.38 -3.67 -12.24
N ILE A 77 -0.57 -3.06 -11.54
CA ILE A 77 -1.69 -2.32 -12.16
C ILE A 77 -1.27 -0.88 -12.47
N ASN A 78 -0.62 -0.20 -11.52
CA ASN A 78 -0.06 1.13 -11.71
C ASN A 78 1.40 1.18 -11.24
N PRO A 79 2.36 0.99 -12.17
CA PRO A 79 3.79 1.05 -11.86
C PRO A 79 4.27 2.41 -11.33
N GLN A 80 3.47 3.47 -11.51
CA GLN A 80 3.80 4.82 -11.07
C GLN A 80 3.21 5.20 -9.72
N ASN A 81 2.57 4.28 -8.98
CA ASN A 81 2.06 4.57 -7.64
C ASN A 81 3.21 4.83 -6.66
N ASP A 82 3.46 6.11 -6.38
CA ASP A 82 4.52 6.60 -5.49
C ASP A 82 4.46 6.01 -4.09
N MET A 83 3.25 5.95 -3.53
CA MET A 83 3.04 5.44 -2.17
C MET A 83 3.28 3.93 -2.10
N ALA A 84 2.87 3.18 -3.14
CA ALA A 84 3.16 1.75 -3.20
C ALA A 84 4.66 1.47 -3.35
N LEU A 85 5.36 2.23 -4.21
CA LEU A 85 6.83 2.15 -4.34
C LEU A 85 7.55 2.49 -3.04
N LEU A 86 7.10 3.53 -2.34
CA LEU A 86 7.71 3.98 -1.08
C LEU A 86 7.55 2.92 0.01
N ASN A 87 6.33 2.38 0.17
CA ASN A 87 6.08 1.30 1.12
C ASN A 87 6.81 0.01 0.72
N LYS A 88 6.99 -0.26 -0.58
CA LYS A 88 7.78 -1.40 -1.05
C LYS A 88 9.25 -1.24 -0.68
N ALA A 89 9.83 -0.05 -0.89
CA ALA A 89 11.19 0.23 -0.48
C ALA A 89 11.37 0.03 1.04
N ARG A 90 10.45 0.59 1.86
CA ARG A 90 10.45 0.39 3.32
C ARG A 90 10.39 -1.10 3.69
N ALA A 91 9.52 -1.88 3.04
CA ALA A 91 9.39 -3.31 3.30
C ALA A 91 10.68 -4.07 2.96
N LEU A 92 11.27 -3.81 1.78
CA LEU A 92 12.51 -4.45 1.32
C LEU A 92 13.69 -4.16 2.26
N PHE A 93 13.82 -2.92 2.71
CA PHE A 93 14.83 -2.56 3.70
C PHE A 93 14.63 -3.29 5.03
N ALA A 94 13.39 -3.40 5.51
CA ALA A 94 13.09 -4.07 6.77
C ALA A 94 13.43 -5.57 6.76
N ILE A 95 13.37 -6.23 5.60
CA ILE A 95 13.76 -7.64 5.44
C ILE A 95 15.21 -7.85 4.99
N GLY A 96 16.01 -6.78 4.89
CA GLY A 96 17.44 -6.83 4.53
C GLY A 96 17.73 -6.91 3.03
N TYR A 97 16.72 -6.77 2.16
CA TYR A 97 16.86 -6.76 0.70
C TYR A 97 17.30 -5.37 0.23
N ARG A 98 18.53 -5.03 0.62
CA ARG A 98 19.10 -3.68 0.51
C ARG A 98 19.19 -3.18 -0.93
N ARG A 99 19.61 -4.03 -1.86
CA ARG A 99 19.79 -3.65 -3.27
C ARG A 99 18.46 -3.28 -3.91
N GLU A 100 17.46 -4.15 -3.80
CA GLU A 100 16.12 -3.94 -4.33
C GLU A 100 15.43 -2.74 -3.66
N GLY A 101 15.64 -2.53 -2.36
CA GLY A 101 15.16 -1.35 -1.64
C GLY A 101 15.75 -0.05 -2.18
N LEU A 102 17.06 -0.02 -2.44
CA LEU A 102 17.74 1.14 -3.04
C LEU A 102 17.26 1.41 -4.47
N GLU A 103 17.05 0.38 -5.28
CA GLU A 103 16.48 0.53 -6.63
C GLU A 103 15.10 1.19 -6.58
N ALA A 104 14.21 0.70 -5.71
CA ALA A 104 12.88 1.28 -5.53
C ALA A 104 12.94 2.74 -5.03
N ALA A 105 13.81 3.04 -4.07
CA ALA A 105 13.98 4.41 -3.57
C ALA A 105 14.59 5.36 -4.62
N ASN A 106 15.52 4.89 -5.45
CA ASN A 106 16.13 5.68 -6.52
C ASN A 106 15.12 6.08 -7.61
N ILE A 107 14.14 5.21 -7.90
CA ILE A 107 13.03 5.55 -8.81
C ILE A 107 12.25 6.76 -8.26
N LEU A 108 11.96 6.75 -6.95
CA LEU A 108 11.20 7.81 -6.29
C LEU A 108 11.95 9.14 -6.18
N GLN A 109 13.28 9.09 -5.96
CA GLN A 109 14.11 10.30 -5.87
C GLN A 109 14.07 11.13 -7.17
N LYS A 110 13.89 10.47 -8.32
CA LYS A 110 13.83 11.13 -9.64
C LYS A 110 12.48 11.76 -9.96
N LYS A 111 11.47 11.62 -9.09
CA LYS A 111 10.12 12.18 -9.32
C LYS A 111 10.03 13.64 -8.90
N ASN A 112 9.20 14.40 -9.60
CA ASN A 112 8.94 15.82 -9.30
C ASN A 112 8.23 16.06 -7.96
N ASN A 113 7.68 15.02 -7.32
CA ASN A 113 7.03 15.15 -6.03
C ASN A 113 8.08 15.30 -4.92
N VAL A 114 8.26 16.54 -4.46
CA VAL A 114 9.27 16.93 -3.45
C VAL A 114 9.15 16.08 -2.19
N LYS A 115 7.94 15.85 -1.67
CA LYS A 115 7.74 15.08 -0.43
C LYS A 115 8.22 13.64 -0.58
N VAL A 116 7.84 13.00 -1.68
CA VAL A 116 8.21 11.61 -1.98
C VAL A 116 9.71 11.51 -2.23
N ALA A 117 10.29 12.45 -2.97
CA ALA A 117 11.73 12.50 -3.23
C ALA A 117 12.54 12.69 -1.93
N SER A 118 12.09 13.55 -1.01
CA SER A 118 12.73 13.73 0.30
C SER A 118 12.69 12.46 1.15
N GLN A 119 11.54 11.76 1.18
CA GLN A 119 11.41 10.48 1.89
C GLN A 119 12.33 9.41 1.29
N ALA A 120 12.38 9.32 -0.04
CA ALA A 120 13.27 8.40 -0.74
C ALA A 120 14.74 8.70 -0.47
N GLN A 121 15.14 9.97 -0.45
CA GLN A 121 16.51 10.38 -0.12
C GLN A 121 16.88 10.00 1.32
N ALA A 122 15.96 10.15 2.27
CA ALA A 122 16.19 9.72 3.66
C ALA A 122 16.39 8.20 3.74
N LEU A 123 15.59 7.41 3.03
CA LEU A 123 15.77 5.96 2.95
C LEU A 123 17.12 5.60 2.32
N ILE A 124 17.51 6.23 1.21
CA ILE A 124 18.79 5.95 0.57
C ILE A 124 19.95 6.20 1.53
N LYS A 125 19.97 7.34 2.23
CA LYS A 125 21.03 7.68 3.19
C LYS A 125 21.08 6.74 4.40
N ALA A 126 19.93 6.28 4.89
CA ALA A 126 19.87 5.35 6.02
C ALA A 126 20.40 3.95 5.66
N TYR A 127 20.37 3.60 4.37
CA TYR A 127 20.74 2.27 3.88
C TYR A 127 21.84 2.32 2.80
N SER A 128 22.67 3.37 2.75
CA SER A 128 23.89 3.53 1.90
C SER A 128 25.15 3.33 2.72
#